data_AF-A0A290U1L7-F1
#
_entry.id   AF-A0A290U1L7-F1
#
_cell.length_a   1.000
_cell.length_b   1.000
_cell.length_c   1.000
_cell.angle_alpha   90.00
_cell.angle_beta   90.00
_cell.angle_gamma   90.00
#
_symmetry.space_group_name_H-M   'P 1'
#
loop_
_entity.id
_entity.type
_entity.pdbx_description
1 polymer ?
#
loop_
_entity_poly.entity_id
_entity_poly.type
_entity_poly.pdbx_seq_one_letter_code
_entity_poly.pdbx_strand_id
1 'polypeptide(L)'
;GGFGSKIYHYAEEAIVTWAAGKVRRPVKWTAERTESFMSDAHGRDHDTVAEMALDADGNFLGLRVSTLANMGGYLSTFAPCIPTYLYATLLAGVYKTPVIYCEVKAVFTNTVPVDAYRGAGRPEATFLLERLVDACARDTGMDRVAIRRKNFIPADAFPYQTPVALQYDSGDYQATLDACLNAADYAGFEARRSAAAAKGKLRGIGISTYLEACGIAPSAVVGSLGARAGLYEVANIKVHPTGSVTVYTGTHSHGQGHETTLAQLVTDQLCVPFDQVEVVHGDTGKIPFGMGTYGSRSLAVGGTAMVKAMDKIVAKGKKIAAHLMEASVEDIEFKDGQSSVAGTDKSKTLTDISLAAYVPHNYPIEELEPGLDETAFYDPKNFTFPGGCHVAEVEIDKDTGTVEVVNFVAVDDVGRVINPMIIE
;
A
#
# COMPACT_ATOMS: atom_id res chain seq x y z
N GLY A 1 -7.84 14.31 -2.55
CA GLY A 1 -8.29 13.06 -1.92
C GLY A 1 -9.02 12.18 -2.92
N GLY A 2 -8.70 10.89 -2.94
CA GLY A 2 -9.39 9.87 -3.74
C GLY A 2 -9.89 8.71 -2.89
N PHE A 3 -9.05 8.15 -2.01
CA PHE A 3 -9.43 7.14 -1.00
C PHE A 3 -10.12 5.87 -1.52
N GLY A 4 -10.03 5.59 -2.82
CA GLY A 4 -10.69 4.47 -3.47
C GLY A 4 -11.83 4.87 -4.42
N SER A 5 -12.52 5.99 -4.12
CA SER A 5 -13.68 6.42 -4.91
C SER A 5 -13.34 6.96 -6.30
N LYS A 6 -12.06 7.11 -6.64
CA LYS A 6 -11.58 7.58 -7.95
C LYS A 6 -10.76 6.52 -8.70
N ILE A 7 -11.02 5.24 -8.42
CA ILE A 7 -10.35 4.10 -9.08
C ILE A 7 -11.14 3.66 -10.32
N TYR A 8 -12.45 3.49 -10.16
CA TYR A 8 -13.35 2.95 -11.16
C TYR A 8 -14.05 4.07 -11.92
N HIS A 9 -14.61 3.70 -13.07
CA HIS A 9 -15.30 4.65 -13.94
C HIS A 9 -16.73 4.91 -13.50
N TYR A 10 -17.10 6.18 -13.49
CA TYR A 10 -18.48 6.61 -13.31
C TYR A 10 -19.16 6.86 -14.65
N ALA A 11 -20.49 6.74 -14.68
CA ALA A 11 -21.27 6.93 -15.91
C ALA A 11 -21.09 8.34 -16.47
N GLU A 12 -20.95 9.33 -15.60
CA GLU A 12 -20.75 10.74 -15.91
C GLU A 12 -19.49 10.95 -16.75
N GLU A 13 -18.39 10.23 -16.48
CA GLU A 13 -17.14 10.31 -17.26
C GLU A 13 -17.36 9.90 -18.72
N ALA A 14 -18.12 8.82 -18.95
CA ALA A 14 -18.47 8.36 -20.29
C ALA A 14 -19.44 9.35 -20.99
N ILE A 15 -20.42 9.86 -20.24
CA ILE A 15 -21.44 10.78 -20.77
C ILE A 15 -20.82 12.12 -21.17
N VAL A 16 -19.95 12.71 -20.35
CA VAL A 16 -19.31 14.00 -20.67
C VAL A 16 -18.36 13.86 -21.86
N THR A 17 -17.66 12.73 -21.97
CA THR A 17 -16.79 12.42 -23.12
C THR A 17 -17.61 12.33 -24.41
N TRP A 18 -18.73 11.60 -24.38
CA TRP A 18 -19.66 11.52 -25.51
C TRP A 18 -20.26 12.88 -25.86
N ALA A 19 -20.73 13.64 -24.86
CA ALA A 19 -21.36 14.94 -25.05
C ALA A 19 -20.39 15.95 -25.66
N ALA A 20 -19.14 16.00 -25.19
CA ALA A 20 -18.09 16.85 -25.75
C ALA A 20 -17.87 16.57 -27.25
N GLY A 21 -17.88 15.30 -27.66
CA GLY A 21 -17.80 14.90 -29.07
C GLY A 21 -18.99 15.37 -29.92
N LYS A 22 -20.19 15.43 -29.34
CA LYS A 22 -21.40 15.93 -30.02
C LYS A 22 -21.39 17.45 -30.20
N VAL A 23 -21.04 18.18 -29.15
CA VAL A 23 -21.08 19.66 -29.17
C VAL A 23 -19.79 20.29 -29.69
N ARG A 24 -18.72 19.48 -29.89
CA ARG A 24 -17.39 19.92 -30.32
C ARG A 24 -16.81 21.05 -29.46
N ARG A 25 -17.10 21.02 -28.17
CA ARG A 25 -16.62 21.97 -27.16
C ARG A 25 -16.30 21.22 -25.87
N PRO A 26 -15.38 21.72 -25.03
CA PRO A 26 -15.16 21.15 -23.70
C PRO A 26 -16.46 21.13 -22.90
N VAL A 27 -16.75 20.00 -22.25
CA VAL A 27 -17.84 19.83 -21.29
C VAL A 27 -17.22 19.57 -19.93
N LYS A 28 -17.59 20.37 -18.94
CA LYS A 28 -17.15 20.21 -17.55
C LYS A 28 -18.30 19.68 -16.72
N TRP A 29 -18.02 18.66 -15.92
CA TRP A 29 -18.93 18.15 -14.90
C TRP A 29 -18.23 18.15 -13.54
N THR A 30 -19.00 18.45 -12.51
CA THR A 30 -18.59 18.39 -11.10
C THR A 30 -19.84 18.09 -10.29
N ALA A 31 -19.81 17.01 -9.50
CA ALA A 31 -20.88 16.71 -8.55
C ALA A 31 -20.84 17.66 -7.33
N GLU A 32 -22.03 17.99 -6.83
CA GLU A 32 -22.23 18.47 -5.47
C GLU A 32 -22.08 17.34 -4.45
N ARG A 33 -21.90 17.69 -3.17
CA ARG A 33 -21.72 16.69 -2.11
C ARG A 33 -22.91 15.74 -1.98
N THR A 34 -24.13 16.26 -2.11
CA THR A 34 -25.36 15.45 -2.03
C THR A 34 -25.43 14.47 -3.18
N GLU A 35 -25.04 14.88 -4.39
CA GLU A 35 -24.96 13.99 -5.56
C GLU A 35 -23.96 12.87 -5.29
N SER A 36 -22.73 13.18 -4.84
CA SER A 36 -21.74 12.16 -4.48
C SER A 36 -22.26 11.14 -3.45
N PHE A 37 -23.04 11.55 -2.45
CA PHE A 37 -23.64 10.60 -1.49
C PHE A 37 -24.72 9.70 -2.12
N MET A 38 -25.36 10.15 -3.20
CA MET A 38 -26.42 9.41 -3.88
C MET A 38 -25.93 8.58 -5.06
N SER A 39 -24.78 8.90 -5.66
CA SER A 39 -24.29 8.31 -6.92
C SER A 39 -22.95 7.60 -6.82
N ASP A 40 -22.04 8.05 -5.95
CA ASP A 40 -20.69 7.47 -5.86
C ASP A 40 -20.76 6.09 -5.19
N ALA A 41 -19.85 5.19 -5.56
CA ALA A 41 -19.87 3.86 -4.96
C ALA A 41 -19.51 3.94 -3.46
N HIS A 42 -20.21 3.13 -2.67
CA HIS A 42 -20.00 2.98 -1.23
C HIS A 42 -18.92 1.95 -0.93
N GLY A 43 -18.64 1.66 0.33
CA GLY A 43 -17.71 0.59 0.72
C GLY A 43 -18.18 -0.19 1.95
N ARG A 44 -17.51 -1.31 2.22
CA ARG A 44 -17.79 -2.24 3.33
C ARG A 44 -18.99 -3.16 3.04
N ASP A 45 -20.15 -2.84 3.59
CA ASP A 45 -21.44 -3.54 3.45
C ASP A 45 -21.38 -5.09 3.41
N HIS A 46 -20.64 -5.65 4.37
CA HIS A 46 -20.62 -7.07 4.68
C HIS A 46 -21.51 -7.34 5.90
N ASP A 47 -22.40 -8.33 5.78
CA ASP A 47 -23.01 -9.00 6.92
C ASP A 47 -22.30 -10.35 7.11
N THR A 48 -21.65 -10.56 8.25
CA THR A 48 -20.78 -11.71 8.46
C THR A 48 -21.03 -12.42 9.78
N VAL A 49 -21.14 -13.74 9.70
CA VAL A 49 -21.10 -14.65 10.84
C VAL A 49 -19.74 -15.33 10.87
N ALA A 50 -19.07 -15.29 12.03
CA ALA A 50 -17.77 -15.90 12.23
C ALA A 50 -17.69 -16.69 13.54
N GLU A 51 -16.99 -17.81 13.50
CA GLU A 51 -16.82 -18.73 14.62
C GLU A 51 -15.35 -19.14 14.73
N MET A 52 -14.78 -19.07 15.93
CA MET A 52 -13.42 -19.53 16.24
C MET A 52 -13.49 -20.75 17.16
N ALA A 53 -12.84 -21.84 16.77
CA ALA A 53 -12.63 -23.00 17.63
C ALA A 53 -11.34 -22.82 18.45
N LEU A 54 -11.39 -23.17 19.74
CA LEU A 54 -10.25 -23.11 20.65
C LEU A 54 -10.07 -24.43 21.39
N ASP A 55 -8.83 -24.77 21.73
CA ASP A 55 -8.56 -25.81 22.74
C ASP A 55 -8.68 -25.24 24.17
N ALA A 56 -8.53 -26.12 25.17
CA ALA A 56 -8.61 -25.75 26.59
C ALA A 56 -7.52 -24.75 27.03
N ASP A 57 -6.42 -24.65 26.27
CA ASP A 57 -5.32 -23.73 26.52
C ASP A 57 -5.54 -22.38 25.82
N GLY A 58 -6.56 -22.25 24.96
CA GLY A 58 -6.85 -21.03 24.20
C GLY A 58 -6.03 -20.90 22.91
N ASN A 59 -5.51 -22.00 22.36
CA ASN A 59 -4.95 -22.00 21.01
C ASN A 59 -6.09 -22.05 19.99
N PHE A 60 -5.97 -21.28 18.91
CA PHE A 60 -6.93 -21.29 17.80
C PHE A 60 -6.77 -22.56 16.97
N LEU A 61 -7.88 -23.29 16.80
CA LEU A 61 -7.93 -24.57 16.08
C LEU A 61 -8.53 -24.43 14.69
N GLY A 62 -9.42 -23.47 14.49
CA GLY A 62 -10.02 -23.23 13.18
C GLY A 62 -10.97 -22.04 13.17
N LEU A 63 -11.09 -21.41 12.02
CA LEU A 63 -11.97 -20.26 11.77
C LEU A 63 -12.97 -20.62 10.66
N ARG A 64 -14.26 -20.43 10.94
CA ARG A 64 -15.34 -20.56 9.96
C ARG A 64 -16.05 -19.22 9.77
N VAL A 65 -16.15 -18.77 8.53
CA VAL A 65 -16.75 -17.47 8.16
C VAL A 65 -17.79 -17.66 7.07
N SER A 66 -18.93 -16.99 7.22
CA SER A 66 -19.99 -16.87 6.20
C SER A 66 -20.34 -15.40 6.04
N THR A 67 -20.08 -14.85 4.86
CA THR A 67 -20.29 -13.43 4.54
C THR A 67 -21.33 -13.27 3.45
N LEU A 68 -22.33 -12.43 3.72
CA LEU A 68 -23.21 -11.85 2.72
C LEU A 68 -22.66 -10.47 2.34
N ALA A 69 -22.29 -10.27 1.08
CA ALA A 69 -21.69 -9.02 0.60
C ALA A 69 -22.63 -8.30 -0.36
N ASN A 70 -23.02 -7.07 -0.04
CA ASN A 70 -23.82 -6.25 -0.93
C ASN A 70 -22.97 -5.73 -2.09
N MET A 71 -23.44 -5.93 -3.34
CA MET A 71 -22.80 -5.43 -4.57
C MET A 71 -23.45 -4.14 -5.11
N GLY A 72 -24.55 -3.70 -4.52
CA GLY A 72 -25.42 -2.65 -5.05
C GLY A 72 -26.27 -3.12 -6.23
N GLY A 73 -26.76 -2.19 -7.05
CA GLY A 73 -27.65 -2.49 -8.18
C GLY A 73 -26.94 -3.04 -9.42
N TYR A 74 -25.62 -2.89 -9.50
CA TYR A 74 -24.76 -3.36 -10.59
C TYR A 74 -23.31 -3.44 -10.11
N LEU A 75 -22.49 -4.23 -10.81
CA LEU A 75 -21.09 -4.41 -10.45
C LEU A 75 -20.25 -3.22 -10.88
N SER A 76 -19.46 -2.70 -9.95
CA SER A 76 -18.32 -1.82 -10.23
C SER A 76 -17.02 -2.66 -10.39
N THR A 77 -15.91 -2.02 -10.75
CA THR A 77 -14.66 -2.67 -11.19
C THR A 77 -14.09 -3.66 -10.17
N PHE A 78 -13.95 -3.29 -8.90
CA PHE A 78 -13.37 -4.16 -7.88
C PHE A 78 -14.42 -4.80 -6.96
N ALA A 79 -15.69 -4.41 -7.09
CA ALA A 79 -16.80 -4.85 -6.24
C ALA A 79 -16.80 -6.37 -5.92
N PRO A 80 -16.67 -7.31 -6.88
CA PRO A 80 -16.69 -8.74 -6.57
C PRO A 80 -15.39 -9.25 -5.93
N CYS A 81 -14.26 -8.59 -6.21
CA CYS A 81 -12.93 -8.97 -5.73
C CYS A 81 -12.74 -8.60 -4.25
N ILE A 82 -13.40 -7.52 -3.80
CA ILE A 82 -13.31 -7.00 -2.44
C ILE A 82 -13.75 -8.02 -1.37
N PRO A 83 -14.98 -8.56 -1.38
CA PRO A 83 -15.43 -9.51 -0.37
C PRO A 83 -14.84 -10.91 -0.57
N THR A 84 -14.25 -11.20 -1.74
CA THR A 84 -13.67 -12.51 -2.02
C THR A 84 -12.18 -12.49 -1.72
N TYR A 85 -11.34 -12.15 -2.70
CA TYR A 85 -9.90 -12.27 -2.58
C TYR A 85 -9.30 -11.27 -1.59
N LEU A 86 -9.76 -10.03 -1.60
CA LEU A 86 -9.18 -8.96 -0.78
C LEU A 86 -9.62 -9.01 0.70
N TYR A 87 -10.53 -9.93 1.03
CA TYR A 87 -11.07 -10.14 2.36
C TYR A 87 -10.77 -11.57 2.85
N ALA A 88 -11.27 -12.59 2.16
CA ALA A 88 -11.23 -13.97 2.62
C ALA A 88 -9.80 -14.51 2.74
N THR A 89 -8.90 -14.06 1.86
CA THR A 89 -7.49 -14.49 1.88
C THR A 89 -6.64 -13.81 2.96
N LEU A 90 -7.24 -12.89 3.72
CA LEU A 90 -6.60 -12.19 4.84
C LEU A 90 -7.20 -12.57 6.19
N LEU A 91 -8.10 -13.55 6.22
CA LEU A 91 -8.71 -14.05 7.46
C LEU A 91 -7.73 -14.80 8.37
N ALA A 92 -6.50 -15.06 7.94
CA ALA A 92 -5.44 -15.46 8.86
C ALA A 92 -5.03 -14.30 9.79
N GLY A 93 -5.16 -13.05 9.34
CA GLY A 93 -4.69 -11.87 10.06
C GLY A 93 -3.24 -12.03 10.50
N VAL A 94 -2.99 -11.76 11.78
CA VAL A 94 -1.67 -11.93 12.43
C VAL A 94 -1.53 -13.27 13.17
N TYR A 95 -2.49 -14.18 13.01
CA TYR A 95 -2.63 -15.38 13.84
C TYR A 95 -2.27 -16.68 13.10
N LYS A 96 -1.75 -17.66 13.84
CA LYS A 96 -1.34 -18.99 13.35
C LYS A 96 -2.50 -20.01 13.31
N THR A 97 -3.75 -19.56 13.17
CA THR A 97 -4.94 -20.43 13.09
C THR A 97 -4.74 -21.45 11.97
N PRO A 98 -4.78 -22.76 12.21
CA PRO A 98 -4.26 -23.75 11.25
C PRO A 98 -5.22 -24.07 10.10
N VAL A 99 -6.53 -23.85 10.27
CA VAL A 99 -7.54 -24.13 9.23
C VAL A 99 -8.55 -23.01 9.18
N ILE A 100 -8.81 -22.49 7.98
CA ILE A 100 -9.72 -21.37 7.75
C ILE A 100 -10.65 -21.71 6.59
N TYR A 101 -11.96 -21.58 6.81
CA TYR A 101 -12.98 -21.67 5.78
C TYR A 101 -13.77 -20.37 5.70
N CYS A 102 -13.95 -19.86 4.49
CA CYS A 102 -14.78 -18.68 4.23
C CYS A 102 -15.70 -18.93 3.03
N GLU A 103 -17.00 -18.71 3.22
CA GLU A 103 -17.99 -18.65 2.15
C GLU A 103 -18.45 -17.20 1.97
N VAL A 104 -18.53 -16.75 0.72
CA VAL A 104 -19.00 -15.41 0.37
C VAL A 104 -20.18 -15.53 -0.59
N LYS A 105 -21.30 -14.88 -0.23
CA LYS A 105 -22.49 -14.73 -1.08
C LYS A 105 -22.62 -13.26 -1.49
N ALA A 106 -22.34 -12.97 -2.75
CA ALA A 106 -22.56 -11.65 -3.31
C ALA A 106 -24.04 -11.47 -3.69
N VAL A 107 -24.66 -10.38 -3.26
CA VAL A 107 -26.07 -10.08 -3.55
C VAL A 107 -26.25 -8.71 -4.17
N PHE A 108 -27.15 -8.61 -5.15
CA PHE A 108 -27.59 -7.33 -5.70
C PHE A 108 -28.69 -6.74 -4.82
N THR A 109 -28.65 -5.42 -4.66
CA THR A 109 -29.65 -4.65 -3.90
C THR A 109 -30.01 -3.36 -4.65
N ASN A 110 -31.06 -2.66 -4.23
CA ASN A 110 -31.47 -1.40 -4.84
C ASN A 110 -30.69 -0.19 -4.28
N THR A 111 -29.36 -0.28 -4.28
CA THR A 111 -28.44 0.82 -3.90
C THR A 111 -27.46 1.13 -5.05
N VAL A 112 -26.71 2.21 -4.95
CA VAL A 112 -25.50 2.38 -5.79
C VAL A 112 -24.48 1.28 -5.49
N PRO A 113 -23.50 1.04 -6.39
CA PRO A 113 -22.51 -0.01 -6.21
C PRO A 113 -21.75 0.12 -4.90
N VAL A 114 -21.30 -1.02 -4.37
CA VAL A 114 -20.31 -1.08 -3.29
C VAL A 114 -18.97 -1.44 -3.91
N ASP A 115 -17.95 -0.64 -3.66
CA ASP A 115 -16.60 -0.84 -4.16
C ASP A 115 -15.57 -0.25 -3.17
N ALA A 116 -14.36 0.03 -3.64
CA ALA A 116 -13.23 0.32 -2.80
C ALA A 116 -13.37 1.66 -2.08
N TYR A 117 -13.31 1.59 -0.76
CA TYR A 117 -12.94 2.68 0.14
C TYR A 117 -11.79 2.20 1.01
N ARG A 118 -10.73 3.01 1.15
CA ARG A 118 -9.42 2.72 1.80
C ARG A 118 -9.32 1.38 2.52
N GLY A 119 -8.40 0.52 2.07
CA GLY A 119 -8.27 -0.86 2.53
C GLY A 119 -9.08 -1.80 1.64
N ALA A 120 -10.41 -1.72 1.69
CA ALA A 120 -11.35 -2.54 0.91
C ALA A 120 -11.10 -4.06 1.01
N GLY A 121 -11.88 -4.72 1.87
CA GLY A 121 -11.74 -6.11 2.25
C GLY A 121 -10.85 -6.31 3.49
N ARG A 122 -9.76 -5.54 3.61
CA ARG A 122 -8.85 -5.66 4.78
C ARG A 122 -9.44 -5.14 6.07
N PRO A 123 -10.03 -3.91 6.13
CA PRO A 123 -10.71 -3.44 7.32
C PRO A 123 -11.81 -4.40 7.79
N GLU A 124 -12.53 -5.01 6.87
CA GLU A 124 -13.58 -5.99 7.11
C GLU A 124 -12.99 -7.28 7.74
N ALA A 125 -11.85 -7.76 7.23
CA ALA A 125 -11.16 -8.94 7.78
C ALA A 125 -10.57 -8.65 9.17
N THR A 126 -9.82 -7.54 9.33
CA THR A 126 -9.25 -7.11 10.62
C THR A 126 -10.34 -6.88 11.66
N PHE A 127 -11.41 -6.17 11.30
CA PHE A 127 -12.52 -5.92 12.22
C PHE A 127 -13.14 -7.22 12.71
N LEU A 128 -13.42 -8.16 11.81
CA LEU A 128 -13.96 -9.46 12.18
C LEU A 128 -13.03 -10.22 13.12
N LEU A 129 -11.74 -10.32 12.78
CA LEU A 129 -10.78 -11.09 13.56
C LEU A 129 -10.58 -10.48 14.95
N GLU A 130 -10.34 -9.18 15.05
CA GLU A 130 -10.06 -8.54 16.35
C GLU A 130 -11.30 -8.55 17.26
N ARG A 131 -12.50 -8.41 16.69
CA ARG A 131 -13.77 -8.58 17.43
C ARG A 131 -13.95 -10.01 17.92
N LEU A 132 -13.62 -11.00 17.09
CA LEU A 132 -13.76 -12.41 17.42
C LEU A 132 -12.74 -12.82 18.49
N VAL A 133 -11.49 -12.36 18.39
CA VAL A 133 -10.46 -12.61 19.40
C VAL A 133 -10.84 -12.01 20.77
N ASP A 134 -11.40 -10.80 20.79
CA ASP A 134 -11.94 -10.22 22.03
C ASP A 134 -13.16 -10.98 22.58
N ALA A 135 -13.98 -11.57 21.71
CA ALA A 135 -15.07 -12.45 22.15
C ALA A 135 -14.51 -13.74 22.77
N CYS A 136 -13.54 -14.39 22.12
CA CYS A 136 -12.83 -15.56 22.67
C CYS A 136 -12.20 -15.26 24.04
N ALA A 137 -11.58 -14.09 24.20
CA ALA A 137 -11.01 -13.67 25.49
C ALA A 137 -12.08 -13.62 26.58
N ARG A 138 -13.25 -13.04 26.28
CA ARG A 138 -14.37 -12.97 27.24
C ARG A 138 -14.95 -14.34 27.57
N ASP A 139 -15.14 -15.19 26.58
CA ASP A 139 -15.77 -16.50 26.75
C ASP A 139 -14.87 -17.48 27.52
N THR A 140 -13.55 -17.35 27.37
CA THR A 140 -12.55 -18.18 28.06
C THR A 140 -12.07 -17.59 29.39
N GLY A 141 -12.32 -16.30 29.64
CA GLY A 141 -11.76 -15.56 30.77
C GLY A 141 -10.27 -15.24 30.63
N MET A 142 -9.66 -15.48 29.47
CA MET A 142 -8.27 -15.11 29.18
C MET A 142 -8.12 -13.60 29.03
N ASP A 143 -6.94 -13.08 29.40
CA ASP A 143 -6.59 -11.70 29.08
C ASP A 143 -6.49 -11.47 27.56
N ARG A 144 -6.93 -10.30 27.11
CA ARG A 144 -7.02 -9.92 25.69
C ARG A 144 -5.67 -9.80 25.01
N VAL A 145 -4.63 -9.43 25.74
CA VAL A 145 -3.25 -9.39 25.24
C VAL A 145 -2.68 -10.83 25.22
N ALA A 146 -2.92 -11.60 26.28
CA ALA A 146 -2.42 -12.96 26.40
C ALA A 146 -2.94 -13.89 25.28
N ILE A 147 -4.24 -13.85 24.96
CA ILE A 147 -4.81 -14.69 23.90
C ILE A 147 -4.24 -14.34 22.52
N ARG A 148 -3.94 -13.05 22.27
CA ARG A 148 -3.31 -12.59 21.02
C ARG A 148 -1.89 -13.14 20.90
N ARG A 149 -1.05 -12.91 21.93
CA ARG A 149 0.34 -13.38 21.95
C ARG A 149 0.46 -14.88 21.78
N LYS A 150 -0.43 -15.64 22.40
CA LYS A 150 -0.46 -17.10 22.30
C LYS A 150 -0.65 -17.58 20.85
N ASN A 151 -1.43 -16.81 20.09
CA ASN A 151 -1.87 -17.18 18.75
C ASN A 151 -1.18 -16.42 17.63
N PHE A 152 -0.26 -15.49 17.90
CA PHE A 152 0.49 -14.83 16.83
C PHE A 152 1.35 -15.80 16.01
N ILE A 153 1.52 -15.46 14.73
CA ILE A 153 2.55 -16.03 13.88
C ILE A 153 3.92 -15.60 14.47
N PRO A 154 4.85 -16.54 14.76
CA PRO A 154 6.18 -16.21 15.24
C PRO A 154 7.01 -15.44 14.21
N ALA A 155 7.86 -14.50 14.66
CA ALA A 155 8.70 -13.69 13.78
C ALA A 155 9.71 -14.51 12.95
N ASP A 156 10.13 -15.68 13.45
CA ASP A 156 11.03 -16.62 12.76
C ASP A 156 10.31 -17.56 11.79
N ALA A 157 8.98 -17.46 11.66
CA ALA A 157 8.18 -18.27 10.73
C ALA A 157 8.03 -17.64 9.34
N PHE A 158 8.54 -16.42 9.12
CA PHE A 158 8.44 -15.72 7.84
C PHE A 158 9.55 -16.12 6.84
N PRO A 159 9.25 -16.22 5.53
CA PRO A 159 7.94 -16.02 4.89
C PRO A 159 6.92 -17.10 5.29
N TYR A 160 5.71 -16.68 5.66
CA TYR A 160 4.70 -17.56 6.28
C TYR A 160 3.59 -17.88 5.28
N GLN A 161 3.49 -19.15 4.86
CA GLN A 161 2.33 -19.60 4.07
C GLN A 161 1.11 -19.70 4.99
N THR A 162 0.12 -18.84 4.75
CA THR A 162 -1.16 -18.92 5.46
C THR A 162 -1.93 -20.18 5.06
N PRO A 163 -2.88 -20.67 5.89
CA PRO A 163 -3.80 -21.73 5.50
C PRO A 163 -4.84 -21.29 4.44
N VAL A 164 -4.84 -20.01 4.09
CA VAL A 164 -5.58 -19.44 2.95
C VAL A 164 -4.60 -19.17 1.80
N ALA A 165 -4.95 -18.29 0.87
CA ALA A 165 -4.24 -18.21 -0.41
C ALA A 165 -2.84 -17.56 -0.36
N LEU A 166 -2.56 -16.69 0.62
CA LEU A 166 -1.40 -15.79 0.56
C LEU A 166 -0.22 -16.27 1.39
N GLN A 167 1.00 -15.98 0.93
CA GLN A 167 2.24 -16.13 1.70
C GLN A 167 2.68 -14.74 2.18
N TYR A 168 2.74 -14.54 3.49
CA TYR A 168 3.19 -13.29 4.08
C TYR A 168 4.71 -13.17 3.99
N ASP A 169 5.20 -11.96 3.75
CA ASP A 169 6.61 -11.65 3.49
C ASP A 169 7.45 -11.58 4.77
N SER A 170 7.02 -10.78 5.75
CA SER A 170 7.70 -10.58 7.04
C SER A 170 6.76 -10.01 8.11
N GLY A 171 7.10 -10.17 9.39
CA GLY A 171 6.40 -9.47 10.47
C GLY A 171 6.93 -9.78 11.88
N ASP A 172 6.86 -8.80 12.77
CA ASP A 172 7.07 -8.97 14.22
C ASP A 172 5.88 -8.38 15.00
N TYR A 173 4.84 -9.21 15.15
CA TYR A 173 3.59 -8.79 15.79
C TYR A 173 3.72 -8.66 17.31
N GLN A 174 4.71 -9.31 17.92
CA GLN A 174 5.01 -9.12 19.34
C GLN A 174 5.57 -7.71 19.55
N ALA A 175 6.55 -7.31 18.74
CA ALA A 175 7.18 -5.99 18.84
C ALA A 175 6.19 -4.84 18.62
N THR A 176 5.34 -4.94 17.60
CA THR A 176 4.31 -3.89 17.34
C THR A 176 3.28 -3.80 18.46
N LEU A 177 2.83 -4.94 19.01
CA LEU A 177 1.93 -4.98 20.17
C LEU A 177 2.60 -4.39 21.41
N ASP A 178 3.83 -4.79 21.72
CA ASP A 178 4.59 -4.28 22.87
C ASP A 178 4.79 -2.77 22.80
N ALA A 179 5.24 -2.26 21.66
CA ALA A 179 5.41 -0.84 21.44
C ALA A 179 4.09 -0.07 21.64
N CYS A 180 2.98 -0.59 21.10
CA CYS A 180 1.68 0.07 21.20
C CYS A 180 1.12 0.04 22.64
N LEU A 181 1.24 -1.08 23.36
CA LEU A 181 0.76 -1.19 24.74
C LEU A 181 1.56 -0.28 25.69
N ASN A 182 2.87 -0.16 25.47
CA ASN A 182 3.74 0.73 26.22
C ASN A 182 3.37 2.20 25.95
N ALA A 183 3.24 2.58 24.68
CA ALA A 183 2.89 3.95 24.30
C ALA A 183 1.47 4.35 24.74
N ALA A 184 0.53 3.39 24.83
CA ALA A 184 -0.81 3.63 25.35
C ALA A 184 -0.93 3.60 26.88
N ASP A 185 0.17 3.32 27.61
CA ASP A 185 0.16 3.05 29.06
C ASP A 185 -0.95 2.05 29.43
N TYR A 186 -0.98 0.89 28.75
CA TYR A 186 -2.03 -0.12 28.92
C TYR A 186 -2.12 -0.61 30.38
N ALA A 187 -0.98 -0.75 31.06
CA ALA A 187 -0.92 -1.16 32.46
C ALA A 187 -1.63 -0.17 33.40
N GLY A 188 -1.63 1.13 33.09
CA GLY A 188 -2.31 2.18 33.86
C GLY A 188 -3.81 2.28 33.61
N PHE A 189 -4.39 1.50 32.69
CA PHE A 189 -5.78 1.66 32.24
C PHE A 189 -6.81 1.55 33.37
N GLU A 190 -6.69 0.58 34.29
CA GLU A 190 -7.69 0.37 35.34
C GLU A 190 -7.77 1.55 36.33
N ALA A 191 -6.66 2.26 36.56
CA ALA A 191 -6.66 3.50 37.34
C ALA A 191 -7.44 4.60 36.61
N ARG A 192 -7.22 4.75 35.29
CA ARG A 192 -7.96 5.73 34.45
C ARG A 192 -9.45 5.39 34.37
N ARG A 193 -9.79 4.11 34.25
CA ARG A 193 -11.17 3.61 34.25
C ARG A 193 -11.88 3.93 35.56
N SER A 194 -11.22 3.69 36.70
CA SER A 194 -11.76 4.03 38.02
C SER A 194 -11.98 5.54 38.18
N ALA A 195 -11.06 6.36 37.69
CA ALA A 195 -11.19 7.82 37.70
C ALA A 195 -12.36 8.32 36.83
N ALA A 196 -12.60 7.71 35.66
CA ALA A 196 -13.75 8.02 34.82
C ALA A 196 -15.07 7.61 35.49
N ALA A 197 -15.11 6.43 36.11
CA ALA A 197 -16.27 5.95 36.85
C ALA A 197 -16.67 6.88 38.01
N ALA A 198 -15.68 7.44 38.74
CA ALA A 198 -15.91 8.43 39.79
C ALA A 198 -16.55 9.74 39.27
N LYS A 199 -16.42 10.02 37.97
CA LYS A 199 -17.07 11.16 37.28
C LYS A 199 -18.38 10.77 36.58
N GLY A 200 -18.91 9.57 36.85
CA GLY A 200 -20.14 9.07 36.23
C GLY A 200 -19.99 8.49 34.82
N LYS A 201 -18.79 8.53 34.22
CA LYS A 201 -18.55 8.03 32.86
C LYS A 201 -18.20 6.53 32.83
N LEU A 202 -18.41 5.87 31.70
CA LEU A 202 -17.77 4.59 31.37
C LEU A 202 -16.46 4.86 30.65
N ARG A 203 -15.49 3.96 30.77
CA ARG A 203 -14.25 4.00 29.99
C ARG A 203 -13.92 2.63 29.43
N GLY A 204 -13.57 2.58 28.15
CA GLY A 204 -13.19 1.36 27.44
C GLY A 204 -11.82 1.52 26.78
N ILE A 205 -11.12 0.39 26.60
CA ILE A 205 -9.87 0.31 25.84
C ILE A 205 -10.01 -0.76 24.76
N GLY A 206 -9.75 -0.40 23.51
CA GLY A 206 -9.72 -1.28 22.35
C GLY A 206 -8.28 -1.60 21.97
N ILE A 207 -8.02 -2.84 21.52
CA ILE A 207 -6.76 -3.26 20.92
C ILE A 207 -7.12 -3.83 19.55
N SER A 208 -6.37 -3.46 18.53
CA SER A 208 -6.49 -4.02 17.18
C SER A 208 -5.10 -4.31 16.63
N THR A 209 -4.72 -5.59 16.57
CA THR A 209 -3.54 -6.02 15.81
C THR A 209 -3.94 -6.39 14.40
N TYR A 210 -3.31 -5.76 13.42
CA TYR A 210 -3.74 -5.84 12.04
C TYR A 210 -2.60 -6.27 11.12
N LEU A 211 -3.00 -6.83 9.99
CA LEU A 211 -2.18 -7.05 8.83
C LEU A 211 -2.88 -6.41 7.63
N GLU A 212 -2.11 -5.81 6.75
CA GLU A 212 -2.56 -5.23 5.50
C GLU A 212 -1.94 -5.99 4.33
N ALA A 213 -2.56 -5.93 3.14
CA ALA A 213 -1.99 -6.49 1.92
C ALA A 213 -1.84 -5.36 0.89
N CYS A 214 -0.62 -4.87 0.75
CA CYS A 214 -0.23 -3.76 -0.11
C CYS A 214 0.38 -4.26 -1.43
N GLY A 215 0.49 -3.37 -2.42
CA GLY A 215 1.16 -3.73 -3.67
C GLY A 215 0.35 -4.64 -4.58
N ILE A 216 -0.98 -4.52 -4.54
CA ILE A 216 -1.89 -5.31 -5.39
C ILE A 216 -1.45 -5.26 -6.87
N ALA A 217 -1.17 -6.39 -7.53
CA ALA A 217 -0.83 -7.76 -7.11
C ALA A 217 -0.04 -8.42 -8.27
N PRO A 218 0.60 -9.58 -8.12
CA PRO A 218 1.25 -10.26 -9.25
C PRO A 218 0.28 -10.51 -10.40
N SER A 219 0.63 -10.12 -11.63
CA SER A 219 -0.28 -10.22 -12.78
C SER A 219 -0.74 -11.65 -13.06
N ALA A 220 0.14 -12.64 -12.86
CA ALA A 220 -0.19 -14.05 -13.01
C ALA A 220 -1.26 -14.52 -12.01
N VAL A 221 -1.17 -14.05 -10.75
CA VAL A 221 -2.13 -14.38 -9.70
C VAL A 221 -3.48 -13.81 -10.09
N VAL A 222 -3.60 -12.49 -10.31
CA VAL A 222 -4.90 -11.87 -10.62
C VAL A 222 -5.48 -12.33 -11.95
N GLY A 223 -4.65 -12.68 -12.93
CA GLY A 223 -5.10 -13.31 -14.18
C GLY A 223 -5.80 -14.64 -13.93
N SER A 224 -5.26 -15.49 -13.05
CA SER A 224 -5.92 -16.74 -12.63
C SER A 224 -7.26 -16.52 -11.91
N LEU A 225 -7.46 -15.32 -11.35
CA LEU A 225 -8.70 -14.91 -10.69
C LEU A 225 -9.70 -14.24 -11.65
N GLY A 226 -9.36 -14.14 -12.94
CA GLY A 226 -10.22 -13.57 -13.98
C GLY A 226 -10.00 -12.07 -14.24
N ALA A 227 -8.97 -11.45 -13.66
CA ALA A 227 -8.59 -10.09 -14.04
C ALA A 227 -8.15 -10.04 -15.50
N ARG A 228 -8.62 -9.02 -16.23
CA ARG A 228 -8.32 -8.85 -17.67
C ARG A 228 -7.08 -8.00 -17.94
N ALA A 229 -6.58 -7.30 -16.94
CA ALA A 229 -5.37 -6.50 -17.00
C ALA A 229 -4.35 -7.03 -16.00
N GLY A 230 -3.07 -6.88 -16.33
CA GLY A 230 -1.99 -7.05 -15.36
C GLY A 230 -2.00 -5.93 -14.32
N LEU A 231 -1.31 -6.13 -13.21
CA LEU A 231 -1.19 -5.15 -12.12
C LEU A 231 0.27 -4.74 -11.89
N TYR A 232 1.03 -4.67 -12.98
CA TYR A 232 2.36 -4.09 -13.02
C TYR A 232 2.33 -2.57 -12.86
N GLU A 233 3.48 -1.94 -12.69
CA GLU A 233 3.63 -0.49 -12.80
C GLU A 233 4.84 -0.12 -13.67
N VAL A 234 4.92 1.15 -14.06
CA VAL A 234 5.97 1.67 -14.92
C VAL A 234 6.61 2.94 -14.34
N ALA A 235 7.90 3.06 -14.60
CA ALA A 235 8.63 4.30 -14.45
C ALA A 235 9.58 4.52 -15.63
N ASN A 236 9.66 5.77 -16.06
CA ASN A 236 10.72 6.27 -16.94
C ASN A 236 11.53 7.31 -16.18
N ILE A 237 12.85 7.17 -16.20
CA ILE A 237 13.80 8.07 -15.55
C ILE A 237 14.65 8.68 -16.66
N LYS A 238 14.57 10.00 -16.78
CA LYS A 238 15.34 10.77 -17.74
C LYS A 238 16.31 11.67 -17.02
N VAL A 239 17.60 11.47 -17.25
CA VAL A 239 18.66 12.38 -16.81
C VAL A 239 19.00 13.32 -17.97
N HIS A 240 18.84 14.61 -17.74
CA HIS A 240 19.11 15.66 -18.72
C HIS A 240 20.62 15.93 -18.86
N PRO A 241 21.09 16.58 -19.94
CA PRO A 241 22.51 16.89 -20.12
C PRO A 241 23.15 17.72 -19.00
N THR A 242 22.33 18.40 -18.18
CA THR A 242 22.77 19.21 -17.04
C THR A 242 22.81 18.45 -15.73
N GLY A 243 22.45 17.16 -15.71
CA GLY A 243 22.38 16.32 -14.50
C GLY A 243 21.02 16.33 -13.78
N SER A 244 20.11 17.26 -14.10
CA SER A 244 18.73 17.24 -13.58
C SER A 244 17.96 16.00 -14.05
N VAL A 245 16.95 15.58 -13.28
CA VAL A 245 16.21 14.34 -13.51
C VAL A 245 14.71 14.62 -13.63
N THR A 246 14.08 14.08 -14.66
CA THR A 246 12.61 13.99 -14.73
C THR A 246 12.18 12.52 -14.58
N VAL A 247 11.24 12.29 -13.67
CA VAL A 247 10.59 11.00 -13.41
C VAL A 247 9.21 11.02 -14.04
N TYR A 248 8.92 10.08 -14.92
CA TYR A 248 7.57 9.81 -15.39
C TYR A 248 7.08 8.53 -14.73
N THR A 249 6.02 8.61 -13.93
CA THR A 249 5.46 7.46 -13.20
C THR A 249 4.03 7.20 -13.62
N GLY A 250 3.67 5.92 -13.77
CA GLY A 250 2.28 5.52 -13.99
C GLY A 250 1.41 5.55 -12.73
N THR A 251 1.99 5.83 -11.56
CA THR A 251 1.24 6.13 -10.32
C THR A 251 0.62 7.52 -10.39
N HIS A 252 -0.40 7.84 -9.58
CA HIS A 252 -1.07 9.15 -9.62
C HIS A 252 -1.34 9.71 -8.22
N SER A 253 -0.91 10.95 -7.98
CA SER A 253 -1.06 11.60 -6.68
C SER A 253 -2.50 12.08 -6.46
N HIS A 254 -3.04 11.77 -5.29
CA HIS A 254 -4.33 12.29 -4.81
C HIS A 254 -4.18 12.95 -3.42
N GLY A 255 -2.94 13.25 -3.03
CA GLY A 255 -2.56 13.83 -1.73
C GLY A 255 -1.66 12.95 -0.86
N GLN A 256 -1.00 11.92 -1.40
CA GLN A 256 -0.10 11.03 -0.62
C GLN A 256 1.36 11.53 -0.62
N GLY A 257 1.66 12.62 -1.32
CA GLY A 257 3.01 13.19 -1.37
C GLY A 257 3.98 12.47 -2.31
N HIS A 258 3.48 11.92 -3.43
CA HIS A 258 4.32 11.26 -4.44
C HIS A 258 5.38 12.18 -5.01
N GLU A 259 5.04 13.45 -5.25
CA GLU A 259 5.96 14.46 -5.77
C GLU A 259 7.18 14.65 -4.86
N THR A 260 7.03 14.43 -3.55
CA THR A 260 8.12 14.50 -2.57
C THR A 260 8.82 13.16 -2.40
N THR A 261 8.07 12.10 -2.09
CA THR A 261 8.64 10.79 -1.74
C THR A 261 9.35 10.10 -2.91
N LEU A 262 8.81 10.24 -4.13
CA LEU A 262 9.45 9.69 -5.31
C LEU A 262 10.71 10.48 -5.69
N ALA A 263 10.73 11.79 -5.45
CA ALA A 263 11.94 12.62 -5.62
C ALA A 263 13.02 12.28 -4.57
N GLN A 264 12.64 12.00 -3.32
CA GLN A 264 13.56 11.49 -2.30
C GLN A 264 14.18 10.15 -2.71
N LEU A 265 13.39 9.24 -3.30
CA LEU A 265 13.91 7.96 -3.79
C LEU A 265 14.97 8.15 -4.88
N VAL A 266 14.78 9.10 -5.80
CA VAL A 266 15.78 9.45 -6.82
C VAL A 266 17.01 10.10 -6.20
N THR A 267 16.81 11.02 -5.25
CA THR A 267 17.89 11.70 -4.52
C THR A 267 18.77 10.68 -3.80
N ASP A 268 18.17 9.73 -3.09
CA ASP A 268 18.88 8.70 -2.35
C ASP A 268 19.69 7.76 -3.28
N GLN A 269 19.15 7.41 -4.45
CA GLN A 269 19.77 6.41 -5.31
C GLN A 269 20.77 7.00 -6.31
N LEU A 270 20.51 8.19 -6.86
CA LEU A 270 21.38 8.85 -7.86
C LEU A 270 22.21 9.99 -7.28
N CYS A 271 21.98 10.38 -6.02
CA CYS A 271 22.65 11.49 -5.33
C CYS A 271 22.55 12.82 -6.08
N VAL A 272 21.43 13.04 -6.77
CA VAL A 272 21.09 14.34 -7.38
C VAL A 272 20.42 15.26 -6.35
N PRO A 273 20.62 16.57 -6.40
CA PRO A 273 19.91 17.50 -5.53
C PRO A 273 18.39 17.37 -5.68
N PHE A 274 17.67 17.40 -4.56
CA PHE A 274 16.21 17.23 -4.53
C PHE A 274 15.47 18.24 -5.43
N ASP A 275 15.94 19.49 -5.46
CA ASP A 275 15.38 20.57 -6.28
C ASP A 275 15.64 20.41 -7.79
N GLN A 276 16.45 19.42 -8.18
CA GLN A 276 16.72 19.05 -9.57
C GLN A 276 15.93 17.81 -10.02
N VAL A 277 15.01 17.31 -9.19
CA VAL A 277 14.14 16.20 -9.53
C VAL A 277 12.71 16.69 -9.79
N GLU A 278 12.22 16.47 -10.99
CA GLU A 278 10.82 16.70 -11.36
C GLU A 278 10.06 15.38 -11.43
N VAL A 279 8.90 15.29 -10.77
CA VAL A 279 8.02 14.11 -10.83
C VAL A 279 6.78 14.44 -11.66
N VAL A 280 6.57 13.69 -12.74
CA VAL A 280 5.46 13.82 -13.67
C VAL A 280 4.56 12.59 -13.58
N HIS A 281 3.29 12.82 -13.23
CA HIS A 281 2.23 11.82 -13.23
C HIS A 281 0.92 12.38 -13.82
N GLY A 282 0.01 11.49 -14.24
CA GLY A 282 -1.36 11.86 -14.66
C GLY A 282 -1.57 12.27 -16.12
N ASP A 283 -0.51 12.50 -16.90
CA ASP A 283 -0.59 12.79 -18.34
C ASP A 283 -0.30 11.54 -19.18
N THR A 284 -1.36 10.85 -19.64
CA THR A 284 -1.25 9.65 -20.47
C THR A 284 -0.70 9.90 -21.87
N GLY A 285 -0.53 11.17 -22.28
CA GLY A 285 0.19 11.55 -23.50
C GLY A 285 1.71 11.58 -23.33
N LYS A 286 2.20 11.61 -22.09
CA LYS A 286 3.65 11.67 -21.75
C LYS A 286 4.16 10.40 -21.09
N ILE A 287 3.31 9.69 -20.35
CA ILE A 287 3.71 8.61 -19.47
C ILE A 287 3.36 7.26 -20.10
N PRO A 288 4.26 6.26 -20.04
CA PRO A 288 3.92 4.90 -20.44
C PRO A 288 2.73 4.34 -19.65
N PHE A 289 2.03 3.35 -20.21
CA PHE A 289 0.82 2.82 -19.58
C PHE A 289 1.13 2.15 -18.23
N GLY A 290 0.59 2.72 -17.16
CA GLY A 290 0.66 2.24 -15.79
C GLY A 290 -0.71 1.94 -15.20
N MET A 291 -0.74 1.42 -13.99
CA MET A 291 -1.98 0.99 -13.33
C MET A 291 -2.45 1.98 -12.25
N GLY A 292 -1.67 3.02 -11.92
CA GLY A 292 -2.13 4.07 -11.04
C GLY A 292 -2.00 3.77 -9.55
N THR A 293 -2.65 4.60 -8.74
CA THR A 293 -2.55 4.57 -7.27
C THR A 293 -3.84 4.09 -6.60
N TYR A 294 -3.76 2.90 -6.02
CA TYR A 294 -4.75 2.27 -5.14
C TYR A 294 -4.11 1.09 -4.40
N GLY A 295 -4.82 0.44 -3.46
CA GLY A 295 -4.32 -0.76 -2.77
C GLY A 295 -2.91 -0.60 -2.18
N SER A 296 -2.59 0.62 -1.73
CA SER A 296 -1.27 1.01 -1.20
C SER A 296 -0.09 0.59 -2.08
N ARG A 297 -0.25 0.61 -3.41
CA ARG A 297 0.72 0.01 -4.34
C ARG A 297 1.79 0.95 -4.90
N SER A 298 1.63 2.26 -4.73
CA SER A 298 2.45 3.25 -5.47
C SER A 298 3.95 3.07 -5.22
N LEU A 299 4.37 2.93 -3.96
CA LEU A 299 5.78 2.73 -3.65
C LEU A 299 6.20 1.27 -3.87
N ALA A 300 5.39 0.30 -3.43
CA ALA A 300 5.68 -1.13 -3.53
C ALA A 300 5.81 -1.64 -4.96
N VAL A 301 5.13 -1.02 -5.93
CA VAL A 301 5.18 -1.42 -7.35
C VAL A 301 5.79 -0.32 -8.21
N GLY A 302 5.24 0.91 -8.15
CA GLY A 302 5.75 2.05 -8.92
C GLY A 302 7.13 2.52 -8.46
N GLY A 303 7.36 2.59 -7.16
CA GLY A 303 8.69 2.88 -6.60
C GLY A 303 9.72 1.82 -7.00
N THR A 304 9.35 0.54 -6.99
CA THR A 304 10.24 -0.53 -7.49
C THR A 304 10.50 -0.43 -9.00
N ALA A 305 9.51 -0.04 -9.80
CA ALA A 305 9.73 0.27 -11.22
C ALA A 305 10.74 1.43 -11.38
N MET A 306 10.66 2.47 -10.54
CA MET A 306 11.64 3.57 -10.53
C MET A 306 13.05 3.09 -10.19
N VAL A 307 13.21 2.30 -9.13
CA VAL A 307 14.52 1.70 -8.75
C VAL A 307 15.11 0.93 -9.92
N LYS A 308 14.30 0.10 -10.60
CA LYS A 308 14.75 -0.66 -11.77
C LYS A 308 15.14 0.21 -12.97
N ALA A 309 14.43 1.31 -13.19
CA ALA A 309 14.79 2.27 -14.23
C ALA A 309 16.09 3.00 -13.87
N MET A 310 16.28 3.38 -12.61
CA MET A 310 17.53 3.98 -12.11
C MET A 310 18.71 3.00 -12.18
N ASP A 311 18.50 1.71 -11.92
CA ASP A 311 19.53 0.68 -12.10
C ASP A 311 20.01 0.61 -13.56
N LYS A 312 19.10 0.77 -14.53
CA LYS A 312 19.45 0.85 -15.95
C LYS A 312 20.21 2.13 -16.28
N ILE A 313 19.81 3.27 -15.71
CA ILE A 313 20.55 4.55 -15.83
C ILE A 313 21.98 4.37 -15.33
N VAL A 314 22.16 3.78 -14.15
CA VAL A 314 23.49 3.51 -13.58
C VAL A 314 24.28 2.55 -14.47
N ALA A 315 23.66 1.46 -14.95
CA ALA A 315 24.33 0.49 -15.82
C ALA A 315 24.81 1.13 -17.14
N LYS A 316 23.98 1.95 -17.79
CA LYS A 316 24.36 2.71 -18.99
C LYS A 316 25.43 3.75 -18.65
N GLY A 317 25.25 4.47 -17.55
CA GLY A 317 26.19 5.47 -17.05
C GLY A 317 27.59 4.90 -16.78
N LYS A 318 27.70 3.69 -16.23
CA LYS A 318 28.98 3.00 -16.01
C LYS A 318 29.72 2.74 -17.31
N LYS A 319 29.02 2.34 -18.39
CA LYS A 319 29.65 2.13 -19.71
C LYS A 319 30.19 3.44 -20.30
N ILE A 320 29.45 4.53 -20.12
CA ILE A 320 29.89 5.86 -20.55
C ILE A 320 31.09 6.32 -19.72
N ALA A 321 31.04 6.16 -18.40
CA ALA A 321 32.13 6.51 -17.50
C ALA A 321 33.41 5.71 -17.80
N ALA A 322 33.28 4.41 -18.09
CA ALA A 322 34.39 3.56 -18.51
C ALA A 322 35.06 4.08 -19.77
N HIS A 323 34.27 4.46 -20.78
CA HIS A 323 34.78 5.06 -22.01
C HIS A 323 35.52 6.38 -21.73
N LEU A 324 34.92 7.28 -20.93
CA LEU A 324 35.52 8.58 -20.59
C LEU A 324 36.81 8.49 -19.76
N MET A 325 37.00 7.39 -19.02
CA MET A 325 38.17 7.19 -18.14
C MET A 325 39.20 6.21 -18.71
N GLU A 326 38.93 5.65 -19.89
CA GLU A 326 39.72 4.59 -20.56
C GLU A 326 39.93 3.38 -19.65
N ALA A 327 38.83 2.88 -19.06
CA ALA A 327 38.82 1.77 -18.11
C ALA A 327 37.85 0.66 -18.53
N SER A 328 37.95 -0.52 -17.90
CA SER A 328 36.95 -1.57 -18.05
C SER A 328 35.65 -1.19 -17.35
N VAL A 329 34.50 -1.56 -17.91
CA VAL A 329 33.18 -1.35 -17.28
C VAL A 329 33.08 -2.10 -15.95
N GLU A 330 33.73 -3.26 -15.85
CA GLU A 330 33.74 -4.10 -14.64
C GLU A 330 34.45 -3.42 -13.47
N ASP A 331 35.40 -2.53 -13.75
CA ASP A 331 36.15 -1.78 -12.75
C ASP A 331 35.41 -0.49 -12.31
N ILE A 332 34.26 -0.17 -12.91
CA ILE A 332 33.49 1.03 -12.57
C ILE A 332 32.52 0.76 -11.43
N GLU A 333 32.70 1.48 -10.33
CA GLU A 333 31.76 1.57 -9.23
C GLU A 333 30.94 2.86 -9.34
N PHE A 334 29.65 2.83 -8.99
CA PHE A 334 28.83 4.03 -8.87
C PHE A 334 28.45 4.21 -7.40
N LYS A 335 28.84 5.33 -6.82
CA LYS A 335 28.62 5.64 -5.41
C LYS A 335 28.61 7.16 -5.22
N ASP A 336 27.74 7.66 -4.34
CA ASP A 336 27.68 9.07 -3.97
C ASP A 336 27.59 10.02 -5.21
N GLY A 337 26.80 9.62 -6.21
CA GLY A 337 26.56 10.39 -7.44
C GLY A 337 27.71 10.38 -8.45
N GLN A 338 28.73 9.55 -8.23
CA GLN A 338 29.94 9.50 -9.05
C GLN A 338 30.25 8.07 -9.49
N SER A 339 30.75 7.93 -10.71
CA SER A 339 31.39 6.71 -11.17
C SER A 339 32.91 6.81 -11.04
N SER A 340 33.54 5.83 -10.39
CA SER A 340 34.99 5.78 -10.18
C SER A 340 35.60 4.45 -10.62
N VAL A 341 36.85 4.48 -11.09
CA VAL A 341 37.60 3.25 -11.40
C VAL A 341 38.20 2.69 -10.11
N ALA A 342 37.88 1.44 -9.79
CA ALA A 342 38.34 0.77 -8.58
C ALA A 342 39.86 0.86 -8.39
N GLY A 343 40.30 1.24 -7.19
CA GLY A 343 41.72 1.35 -6.86
C GLY A 343 42.45 2.57 -7.44
N THR A 344 41.74 3.54 -8.02
CA THR A 344 42.31 4.79 -8.55
C THR A 344 41.57 6.04 -8.03
N ASP A 345 42.08 7.22 -8.37
CA ASP A 345 41.45 8.52 -8.13
C ASP A 345 40.65 9.04 -9.34
N LYS A 346 40.54 8.26 -10.43
CA LYS A 346 39.75 8.64 -11.61
C LYS A 346 38.25 8.51 -11.30
N SER A 347 37.53 9.62 -11.42
CA SER A 347 36.06 9.64 -11.32
C SER A 347 35.39 10.56 -12.34
N LYS A 348 34.10 10.32 -12.56
CA LYS A 348 33.18 11.17 -13.31
C LYS A 348 31.88 11.33 -12.54
N THR A 349 31.36 12.56 -12.50
CA THR A 349 30.06 12.84 -11.89
C THR A 349 28.92 12.35 -12.78
N LEU A 350 27.72 12.18 -12.22
CA LEU A 350 26.53 11.93 -13.01
C LEU A 350 26.28 13.04 -14.04
N THR A 351 26.65 14.30 -13.75
CA THR A 351 26.58 15.41 -14.70
C THR A 351 27.55 15.22 -15.88
N ASP A 352 28.79 14.82 -15.63
CA ASP A 352 29.75 14.53 -16.72
C ASP A 352 29.25 13.39 -17.61
N ILE A 353 28.73 12.33 -16.99
CA ILE A 353 28.20 11.14 -17.66
C ILE A 353 26.96 11.49 -18.48
N SER A 354 26.01 12.23 -17.89
CA SER A 354 24.79 12.63 -18.57
C SER A 354 25.09 13.57 -19.73
N LEU A 355 25.97 14.56 -19.58
CA LEU A 355 26.40 15.41 -20.69
C LEU A 355 27.00 14.57 -21.83
N ALA A 356 27.93 13.67 -21.53
CA ALA A 356 28.55 12.81 -22.53
C ALA A 356 27.53 11.92 -23.25
N ALA A 357 26.46 11.47 -22.57
CA ALA A 357 25.39 10.71 -23.18
C ALA A 357 24.70 11.44 -24.35
N TYR A 358 24.67 12.77 -24.34
CA TYR A 358 24.06 13.59 -25.40
C TYR A 358 25.08 14.19 -26.38
N VAL A 359 26.35 13.76 -26.31
CA VAL A 359 27.43 14.23 -27.19
C VAL A 359 27.92 13.03 -28.05
N PRO A 360 27.16 12.63 -29.08
CA PRO A 360 27.33 11.33 -29.75
C PRO A 360 28.65 11.17 -30.53
N HIS A 361 29.43 12.24 -30.70
CA HIS A 361 30.75 12.18 -31.32
C HIS A 361 31.87 11.75 -30.36
N ASN A 362 31.61 11.78 -29.04
CA ASN A 362 32.50 11.30 -27.99
C ASN A 362 31.75 10.27 -27.11
N TYR A 363 31.20 9.27 -27.79
CA TYR A 363 30.27 8.28 -27.27
C TYR A 363 30.47 6.95 -27.99
N PRO A 364 30.42 5.79 -27.32
CA PRO A 364 30.51 4.49 -27.98
C PRO A 364 29.19 4.15 -28.70
N ILE A 365 28.90 4.89 -29.77
CA ILE A 365 27.60 4.92 -30.45
C ILE A 365 27.21 3.59 -31.12
N GLU A 366 28.19 2.75 -31.45
CA GLU A 366 27.96 1.41 -32.00
C GLU A 366 27.43 0.43 -30.93
N GLU A 367 27.62 0.74 -29.64
CA GLU A 367 27.21 -0.11 -28.51
C GLU A 367 26.06 0.50 -27.70
N LEU A 368 25.94 1.83 -27.71
CA LEU A 368 24.98 2.58 -26.91
C LEU A 368 24.21 3.58 -27.77
N GLU A 369 22.92 3.68 -27.50
CA GLU A 369 22.10 4.76 -28.05
C GLU A 369 22.35 6.07 -27.30
N PRO A 370 22.39 7.24 -27.96
CA PRO A 370 22.50 8.53 -27.30
C PRO A 370 21.40 8.79 -26.24
N GLY A 371 21.74 9.61 -25.25
CA GLY A 371 20.86 10.01 -24.15
C GLY A 371 20.97 9.10 -22.92
N LEU A 372 20.37 9.55 -21.82
CA LEU A 372 20.34 8.82 -20.54
C LEU A 372 18.89 8.80 -20.05
N ASP A 373 18.09 7.96 -20.69
CA ASP A 373 16.63 7.91 -20.62
C ASP A 373 16.21 6.45 -20.63
N GLU A 374 15.74 5.95 -19.49
CA GLU A 374 15.51 4.52 -19.28
C GLU A 374 14.14 4.24 -18.68
N THR A 375 13.48 3.21 -19.20
CA THR A 375 12.15 2.78 -18.75
C THR A 375 12.21 1.40 -18.14
N ALA A 376 11.47 1.18 -17.05
CA ALA A 376 11.26 -0.14 -16.48
C ALA A 376 9.79 -0.36 -16.15
N PHE A 377 9.32 -1.57 -16.49
CA PHE A 377 8.05 -2.11 -16.06
C PHE A 377 8.32 -3.13 -14.95
N TYR A 378 7.50 -3.10 -13.90
CA TYR A 378 7.63 -4.01 -12.78
C TYR A 378 6.30 -4.68 -12.47
N ASP A 379 6.26 -5.99 -12.67
CA ASP A 379 5.20 -6.86 -12.17
C ASP A 379 5.66 -7.45 -10.82
N PRO A 380 4.94 -7.19 -9.71
CA PRO A 380 5.37 -7.64 -8.40
C PRO A 380 5.31 -9.18 -8.30
N LYS A 381 6.24 -9.76 -7.53
CA LYS A 381 6.28 -11.23 -7.31
C LYS A 381 5.29 -11.70 -6.25
N ASN A 382 5.00 -10.83 -5.29
CA ASN A 382 4.04 -11.03 -4.22
C ASN A 382 3.49 -9.66 -3.78
N PHE A 383 2.49 -9.66 -2.89
CA PHE A 383 2.12 -8.49 -2.10
C PHE A 383 3.23 -8.17 -1.08
N THR A 384 3.15 -6.97 -0.50
CA THR A 384 3.82 -6.67 0.77
C THR A 384 2.80 -6.68 1.91
N PHE A 385 3.18 -7.14 3.10
CA PHE A 385 2.24 -7.31 4.22
C PHE A 385 2.62 -6.46 5.44
N PRO A 386 2.50 -5.12 5.36
CA PRO A 386 2.71 -4.30 6.54
C PRO A 386 1.65 -4.62 7.58
N GLY A 387 2.00 -4.41 8.84
CA GLY A 387 1.12 -4.72 9.97
C GLY A 387 1.39 -3.81 11.13
N GLY A 388 0.58 -3.94 12.17
CA GLY A 388 0.71 -3.05 13.31
C GLY A 388 -0.26 -3.35 14.43
N CYS A 389 -0.22 -2.48 15.43
CA CYS A 389 -1.13 -2.52 16.56
C CYS A 389 -1.64 -1.11 16.84
N HIS A 390 -2.96 -0.97 16.94
CA HIS A 390 -3.61 0.27 17.37
C HIS A 390 -4.32 0.04 18.71
N VAL A 391 -4.24 1.04 19.59
CA VAL A 391 -4.97 1.08 20.87
C VAL A 391 -5.79 2.36 20.95
N ALA A 392 -7.08 2.22 21.23
CA ALA A 392 -7.99 3.34 21.39
C ALA A 392 -8.64 3.31 22.77
N GLU A 393 -8.59 4.42 23.50
CA GLU A 393 -9.39 4.60 24.72
C GLU A 393 -10.57 5.51 24.44
N VAL A 394 -11.72 5.11 24.95
CA VAL A 394 -12.96 5.90 24.84
C VAL A 394 -13.56 6.14 26.20
N GLU A 395 -14.13 7.32 26.40
CA GLU A 395 -15.08 7.60 27.48
C GLU A 395 -16.50 7.66 26.91
N ILE A 396 -17.47 7.14 27.68
CA ILE A 396 -18.87 7.12 27.28
C ILE A 396 -19.70 7.76 28.38
N ASP A 397 -20.48 8.77 28.02
CA ASP A 397 -21.52 9.32 28.86
C ASP A 397 -22.70 8.33 28.92
N LYS A 398 -23.04 7.87 30.13
CA LYS A 398 -24.03 6.80 30.32
C LYS A 398 -25.45 7.22 29.95
N ASP A 399 -25.77 8.51 30.12
CA ASP A 399 -27.13 9.01 29.99
C ASP A 399 -27.44 9.38 28.54
N THR A 400 -26.44 9.83 27.79
CA THR A 400 -26.56 10.27 26.39
C THR A 400 -26.01 9.27 25.38
N GLY A 401 -25.14 8.35 25.79
CA GLY A 401 -24.39 7.47 24.89
C GLY A 401 -23.28 8.17 24.10
N THR A 402 -22.98 9.44 24.41
CA THR A 402 -21.91 10.19 23.72
C THR A 402 -20.56 9.53 23.96
N VAL A 403 -19.85 9.22 22.87
CA VAL A 403 -18.53 8.58 22.90
C VAL A 403 -17.46 9.62 22.57
N GLU A 404 -16.44 9.71 23.41
CA GLU A 404 -15.26 10.54 23.21
C GLU A 404 -14.02 9.64 23.10
N VAL A 405 -13.23 9.79 22.02
CA VAL A 405 -11.92 9.13 21.92
C VAL A 405 -10.92 9.97 22.71
N VAL A 406 -10.51 9.47 23.88
CA VAL A 406 -9.65 10.20 24.83
C VAL A 406 -8.17 9.87 24.67
N ASN A 407 -7.84 8.78 23.98
CA ASN A 407 -6.48 8.45 23.57
C ASN A 407 -6.53 7.54 22.33
N PHE A 408 -5.59 7.72 21.40
CA PHE A 408 -5.41 6.84 20.25
C PHE A 408 -3.92 6.72 19.95
N VAL A 409 -3.41 5.49 20.01
CA VAL A 409 -2.02 5.15 19.72
C VAL A 409 -2.01 4.20 18.53
N ALA A 410 -1.19 4.52 17.53
CA ALA A 410 -0.96 3.70 16.36
C ALA A 410 0.53 3.36 16.26
N VAL A 411 0.84 2.06 16.16
CA VAL A 411 2.16 1.58 15.79
C VAL A 411 2.02 0.78 14.50
N ASP A 412 2.69 1.26 13.45
CA ASP A 412 2.66 0.68 12.11
C ASP A 412 4.09 0.27 11.70
N ASP A 413 4.25 -0.98 11.28
CA ASP A 413 5.46 -1.47 10.61
C ASP A 413 5.17 -1.57 9.11
N VAL A 414 5.78 -0.65 8.37
CA VAL A 414 5.67 -0.57 6.90
C VAL A 414 6.98 -0.91 6.19
N GLY A 415 7.92 -1.53 6.92
CA GLY A 415 9.28 -1.76 6.45
C GLY A 415 10.08 -0.46 6.31
N ARG A 416 10.81 -0.31 5.21
CA ARG A 416 11.66 0.88 5.00
C ARG A 416 10.81 2.13 4.77
N VAL A 417 10.86 3.04 5.73
CA VAL A 417 10.25 4.37 5.65
C VAL A 417 11.06 5.28 4.73
N ILE A 418 10.41 5.86 3.72
CA ILE A 418 11.00 6.89 2.85
C ILE A 418 10.89 8.27 3.47
N ASN A 419 9.73 8.60 4.03
CA ASN A 419 9.48 9.90 4.65
C ASN A 419 8.58 9.74 5.88
N PRO A 420 9.13 9.86 7.09
CA PRO A 420 8.36 9.70 8.33
C PRO A 420 7.20 10.70 8.45
N MET A 421 7.40 11.95 8.03
CA MET A 421 6.39 13.02 8.12
C MET A 421 5.20 12.82 7.17
N ILE A 422 5.38 12.07 6.07
CA ILE A 422 4.28 11.74 5.14
C ILE A 422 3.51 10.50 5.61
N ILE A 423 4.16 9.64 6.39
CA ILE A 423 3.51 8.46 6.99
C ILE A 423 2.61 8.88 8.16
N GLU A 424 3.10 9.79 9.01
CA GLU A 424 2.31 10.47 10.07
C GLU A 424 1.24 11.40 9.45
#